data_AF-A0A559RZU9-F1
#
_entry.id   AF-A0A559RZU9-F1
#
_cell.length_a   1.000
_cell.length_b   1.000
_cell.length_c   1.000
_cell.angle_alpha   90.00
_cell.angle_beta   90.00
_cell.angle_gamma   90.00
#
_symmetry.space_group_name_H-M   'P 1'
#
loop_
_entity.id
_entity.type
_entity.pdbx_description
1 polymer ?
#
loop_
_entity_poly.entity_id
_entity_poly.type
_entity_poly.pdbx_seq_one_letter_code
_entity_poly.pdbx_strand_id
1 'polypeptide(L)'
;MPENQLNKKQDLINYLIELARKNNISAYELGKVSSISSSSVNKIFSGENKTPKQKTLEILLNDLEKSIAGTTGDIEVRKEYTTEARRQLNIVAEKISPYPDFDSLKIDDKLNIIHKKIELISNALGNIILNQEEDLEKLLKKHLTKN
;
A
#
# COMPACT_ATOMS: atom_id res chain seq x y z
N MET A 1 21.72 19.70 22.22
CA MET A 1 21.88 20.05 20.80
C MET A 1 20.71 19.46 19.99
N PRO A 2 19.58 20.19 19.83
CA PRO A 2 18.33 19.65 19.22
C PRO A 2 18.11 20.04 17.74
N GLU A 3 19.15 20.50 17.04
CA GLU A 3 19.04 21.16 15.72
C GLU A 3 18.61 20.21 14.57
N ASN A 4 18.80 18.90 14.73
CA ASN A 4 18.60 17.91 13.65
C ASN A 4 17.16 17.36 13.53
N GLN A 5 16.29 17.58 14.53
CA GLN A 5 14.89 17.11 14.50
C GLN A 5 13.90 18.17 13.96
N LEU A 6 14.25 19.45 14.08
CA LEU A 6 13.38 20.55 13.66
C LEU A 6 13.24 20.60 12.14
N ASN A 7 14.34 20.37 11.40
CA ASN A 7 14.32 20.30 9.94
C ASN A 7 13.43 19.17 9.44
N LYS A 8 13.54 17.95 9.98
CA LYS A 8 12.74 16.80 9.54
C LYS A 8 11.23 17.02 9.64
N LYS A 9 10.77 17.70 10.70
CA LYS A 9 9.35 18.00 10.87
C LYS A 9 8.88 19.07 9.91
N GLN A 10 9.69 20.11 9.70
CA GLN A 10 9.37 21.15 8.74
C GLN A 10 9.35 20.60 7.31
N ASP A 11 10.29 19.72 6.97
CA ASP A 11 10.33 19.01 5.69
C ASP A 11 9.07 18.17 5.48
N LEU A 12 8.60 17.47 6.52
CA LEU A 12 7.36 16.70 6.46
C LEU A 12 6.13 17.60 6.28
N ILE A 13 6.06 18.74 6.96
CA ILE A 13 4.97 19.72 6.76
C ILE A 13 4.98 20.24 5.32
N ASN A 14 6.14 20.63 4.81
CA ASN A 14 6.29 21.12 3.44
C ASN A 14 5.89 20.03 2.43
N TYR A 15 6.31 18.79 2.66
CA TYR A 15 5.94 17.65 1.84
C TYR A 15 4.42 17.43 1.81
N LEU A 16 3.76 17.47 2.97
CA LEU A 16 2.30 17.34 3.06
C LEU A 16 1.56 18.44 2.30
N ILE A 17 2.02 19.69 2.41
CA ILE A 17 1.43 20.84 1.71
C ILE A 17 1.57 20.68 0.19
N GLU A 18 2.78 20.34 -0.28
CA GLU A 18 3.04 20.13 -1.70
C GLU A 18 2.25 18.94 -2.26
N LEU A 19 2.18 17.85 -1.50
CA LEU A 19 1.43 16.65 -1.90
C LEU A 19 -0.08 16.92 -1.97
N ALA A 20 -0.64 17.67 -1.03
CA ALA A 20 -2.04 18.10 -1.04
C ALA A 20 -2.32 19.03 -2.22
N ARG A 21 -1.45 20.02 -2.46
CA ARG A 21 -1.56 20.97 -3.59
C ARG A 21 -1.51 20.25 -4.94
N LYS A 22 -0.57 19.32 -5.12
CA LYS A 22 -0.41 18.54 -6.37
C LYS A 22 -1.66 17.73 -6.72
N ASN A 23 -2.42 17.30 -5.71
CA ASN A 23 -3.63 16.50 -5.89
C ASN A 23 -4.93 17.30 -5.70
N ASN A 24 -4.86 18.64 -5.64
CA ASN A 24 -6.01 19.53 -5.43
C ASN A 24 -6.84 19.21 -4.18
N ILE A 25 -6.21 18.73 -3.10
CA ILE A 25 -6.88 18.42 -1.83
C ILE A 25 -6.77 19.63 -0.91
N SER A 26 -7.91 20.18 -0.51
CA SER A 26 -7.96 21.28 0.45
C SER A 26 -7.79 20.80 1.90
N ALA A 27 -7.30 21.68 2.78
CA ALA A 27 -7.25 21.41 4.23
C ALA A 27 -8.63 21.10 4.82
N TYR A 28 -9.69 21.64 4.22
CA TYR A 28 -11.07 21.35 4.61
C TYR A 28 -11.47 19.91 4.29
N GLU A 29 -11.21 19.45 3.06
CA GLU A 29 -11.47 18.08 2.63
C GLU A 29 -10.66 17.07 3.45
N LEU A 30 -9.37 17.37 3.67
CA LEU A 30 -8.52 16.52 4.50
C LEU A 30 -9.03 16.43 5.93
N GLY A 31 -9.50 17.54 6.51
CA GLY A 31 -10.09 17.55 7.85
C GLY A 31 -11.45 16.86 7.96
N LYS A 32 -12.13 16.56 6.84
CA LYS A 32 -13.38 15.76 6.84
C LYS A 32 -13.10 14.27 6.88
N VAL A 33 -12.07 13.82 6.18
CA VAL A 33 -11.67 12.41 6.12
C VAL A 33 -10.74 12.02 7.26
N SER A 34 -10.03 13.00 7.82
CA SER A 34 -9.11 12.81 8.93
C SER A 34 -9.82 12.80 10.29
N SER A 35 -9.19 12.14 11.25
CA SER A 35 -9.50 12.30 12.68
C SER A 35 -9.08 13.67 13.25
N ILE A 36 -8.44 14.52 12.44
CA ILE A 36 -8.00 15.86 12.81
C ILE A 36 -8.98 16.90 12.26
N SER A 37 -9.48 17.78 13.13
CA SER A 37 -10.39 18.86 12.72
C SER A 37 -9.82 19.71 11.58
N SER A 38 -10.67 20.10 10.62
CA SER A 38 -10.29 20.99 9.51
C SER A 38 -9.61 22.28 9.96
N SER A 39 -10.01 22.85 11.11
CA SER A 39 -9.36 24.02 11.69
C SER A 39 -7.90 23.74 12.09
N SER A 40 -7.63 22.57 12.65
CA SER A 40 -6.26 22.16 13.02
C SER A 40 -5.40 21.88 11.79
N VAL A 41 -5.98 21.24 10.76
CA VAL A 41 -5.29 21.04 9.48
C VAL A 41 -4.94 22.37 8.84
N ASN A 42 -5.90 23.30 8.80
CA ASN A 42 -5.70 24.63 8.23
C ASN A 42 -4.58 25.38 8.94
N LYS A 43 -4.54 25.36 10.28
CA LYS A 43 -3.46 26.00 11.06
C LYS A 43 -2.08 25.43 10.77
N ILE A 44 -1.99 24.13 10.48
CA ILE A 44 -0.72 23.50 10.10
C ILE A 44 -0.32 23.95 8.69
N PHE A 45 -1.26 23.93 7.75
CA PHE A 45 -1.00 24.24 6.34
C PHE A 45 -0.78 25.74 6.11
N SER A 46 -1.37 26.62 6.92
CA SER A 46 -1.14 28.07 6.90
C SER A 46 0.14 28.49 7.63
N GLY A 47 0.81 27.58 8.33
CA GLY A 47 2.01 27.88 9.12
C GLY A 47 1.74 28.58 10.47
N GLU A 48 0.47 28.72 10.87
CA GLU A 48 0.10 29.22 12.21
C GLU A 48 0.55 28.25 13.32
N ASN A 49 0.54 26.95 13.05
CA ASN A 49 1.09 25.93 13.93
C ASN A 49 2.42 25.41 13.39
N LYS A 50 3.52 25.97 13.90
CA LYS A 50 4.89 25.62 13.50
C LYS A 50 5.41 24.32 14.10
N THR A 51 4.77 23.81 15.16
CA THR A 51 5.26 22.64 15.90
C THR A 51 4.14 21.64 16.20
N PRO A 52 3.45 21.09 15.18
CA PRO A 52 2.49 20.03 15.37
C PRO A 52 3.15 18.78 15.97
N LYS A 53 2.35 17.99 16.69
CA LYS A 53 2.81 16.71 17.24
C LYS A 53 3.13 15.76 16.09
N GLN A 54 4.17 14.94 16.25
CA GLN A 54 4.60 13.97 15.23
C GLN A 54 3.45 13.05 14.78
N LYS A 55 2.70 12.51 15.75
CA LYS A 55 1.51 11.68 15.52
C LYS A 55 0.46 12.39 14.66
N THR A 56 0.31 13.71 14.79
CA THR A 56 -0.63 14.49 13.97
C THR A 56 -0.19 14.52 12.51
N LEU A 57 1.11 14.70 12.25
CA LEU A 57 1.66 14.69 10.89
C LEU A 57 1.54 13.31 10.23
N GLU A 58 1.78 12.24 10.99
CA GLU A 58 1.63 10.86 10.51
C GLU A 58 0.18 10.52 10.15
N ILE A 59 -0.78 10.96 10.96
CA ILE A 59 -2.21 10.82 10.65
C ILE A 59 -2.54 11.56 9.35
N LEU A 60 -2.10 12.82 9.21
CA LEU A 60 -2.35 13.61 8.00
C LEU A 60 -1.74 12.96 6.75
N LEU A 61 -0.54 12.41 6.87
CA LEU A 61 0.11 11.70 5.76
C LEU A 61 -0.74 10.51 5.31
N ASN A 62 -1.12 9.64 6.25
CA ASN A 62 -1.93 8.45 5.96
C ASN A 62 -3.29 8.81 5.35
N ASP A 63 -3.97 9.82 5.90
CA ASP A 63 -5.29 10.26 5.41
C ASP A 63 -5.20 10.90 4.02
N LEU A 64 -4.11 11.63 3.75
CA LEU A 64 -3.84 12.21 2.44
C LEU A 64 -3.51 11.11 1.41
N GLU A 65 -2.68 10.14 1.78
CA GLU A 65 -2.36 8.97 0.93
C GLU A 65 -3.63 8.18 0.56
N LYS A 66 -4.52 7.93 1.52
CA LYS A 66 -5.82 7.31 1.28
C LYS A 66 -6.71 8.15 0.36
N SER A 67 -6.67 9.47 0.49
CA SER A 67 -7.45 10.36 -0.37
C SER A 67 -6.93 10.37 -1.81
N ILE A 68 -5.61 10.33 -2.00
CA ILE A 68 -4.95 10.35 -3.31
C ILE A 68 -5.08 9.00 -4.03
N ALA A 69 -4.86 7.89 -3.31
CA ALA A 69 -5.00 6.55 -3.87
C ALA A 69 -6.46 6.22 -4.24
N GLY A 70 -7.40 7.14 -3.97
CA GLY A 70 -8.82 6.84 -3.85
C GLY A 70 -9.05 5.90 -2.67
N THR A 71 -10.28 5.78 -2.20
CA THR A 71 -10.70 4.60 -1.44
C THR A 71 -10.60 3.37 -2.34
N THR A 72 -9.37 2.88 -2.51
CA THR A 72 -8.99 1.67 -3.24
C THR A 72 -7.98 0.94 -2.35
N GLY A 73 -8.41 0.16 -1.36
CA GLY A 73 -9.78 -0.11 -0.99
C GLY A 73 -9.88 -0.83 0.35
N ASP A 74 -11.10 -0.94 0.82
CA ASP A 74 -11.58 -2.27 1.16
C ASP A 74 -11.46 -3.08 -0.14
N ILE A 75 -10.27 -3.67 -0.37
CA ILE A 75 -10.28 -4.98 -1.00
C ILE A 75 -10.90 -5.86 0.08
N GLU A 76 -12.24 -5.82 0.21
CA GLU A 76 -12.92 -7.05 0.54
C GLU A 76 -12.54 -7.99 -0.58
N VAL A 77 -11.44 -8.72 -0.36
CA VAL A 77 -11.12 -9.86 -1.18
C VAL A 77 -12.36 -10.72 -1.00
N ARG A 78 -13.24 -10.74 -2.01
CA ARG A 78 -14.43 -11.59 -1.95
C ARG A 78 -13.91 -12.95 -1.52
N LYS A 79 -14.49 -13.56 -0.50
CA LYS A 79 -13.95 -14.79 0.11
C LYS A 79 -13.61 -15.85 -0.96
N GLU A 80 -14.36 -15.83 -2.05
CA GLU A 80 -14.14 -16.54 -3.31
C GLU A 80 -12.69 -16.42 -3.86
N TYR A 81 -12.13 -15.21 -3.97
CA TYR A 81 -10.76 -14.96 -4.43
C TYR A 81 -9.70 -15.25 -3.34
N THR A 82 -10.06 -15.20 -2.05
CA THR A 82 -9.11 -15.61 -0.98
C THR A 82 -8.85 -17.10 -0.99
N THR A 83 -9.84 -17.93 -1.33
CA THR A 83 -9.71 -19.39 -1.23
C THR A 83 -8.79 -19.93 -2.32
N GLU A 84 -8.94 -19.48 -3.57
CA GLU A 84 -8.10 -19.94 -4.67
C GLU A 84 -6.67 -19.39 -4.58
N ALA A 85 -6.50 -18.11 -4.23
CA ALA A 85 -5.18 -17.55 -3.97
C ALA A 85 -4.48 -18.24 -2.78
N ARG A 86 -5.21 -18.54 -1.69
CA ARG A 86 -4.68 -19.34 -0.57
C ARG A 86 -4.36 -20.78 -0.99
N ARG A 87 -5.17 -21.40 -1.84
CA ARG A 87 -4.90 -22.74 -2.38
C ARG A 87 -3.62 -22.75 -3.20
N GLN A 88 -3.42 -21.77 -4.08
CA GLN A 88 -2.21 -21.65 -4.89
C GLN A 88 -0.97 -21.34 -4.01
N LEU A 89 -1.11 -20.49 -3.01
CA LEU A 89 -0.05 -20.23 -2.03
C LEU A 89 0.29 -21.47 -1.19
N ASN A 90 -0.71 -22.25 -0.76
CA ASN A 90 -0.49 -23.49 -0.02
C ASN A 90 0.21 -24.55 -0.88
N ILE A 91 -0.15 -24.68 -2.16
CA ILE A 91 0.55 -25.56 -3.12
C ILE A 91 2.02 -25.14 -3.27
N VAL A 92 2.29 -23.84 -3.30
CA VAL A 92 3.66 -23.30 -3.36
C VAL A 92 4.40 -23.58 -2.05
N ALA A 93 3.77 -23.36 -0.89
CA ALA A 93 4.35 -23.63 0.42
C ALA A 93 4.68 -25.12 0.63
N GLU A 94 3.81 -26.03 0.21
CA GLU A 94 4.04 -27.48 0.25
C GLU A 94 5.23 -27.89 -0.64
N LYS A 95 5.36 -27.29 -1.83
CA LYS A 95 6.51 -27.52 -2.73
C LYS A 95 7.82 -26.94 -2.22
N ILE A 96 7.76 -25.94 -1.35
CA ILE A 96 8.93 -25.30 -0.71
C ILE A 96 9.32 -26.03 0.60
N SER A 97 8.46 -26.88 1.14
CA SER A 97 8.65 -27.54 2.43
C SER A 97 9.75 -28.63 2.51
N PRO A 98 10.28 -29.27 1.44
CA PRO A 98 11.24 -30.35 1.62
C PRO A 98 12.70 -29.87 1.64
N TYR A 99 12.98 -28.56 1.80
CA TYR A 99 14.37 -28.12 1.84
C TYR A 99 14.99 -28.42 3.21
N PRO A 100 16.13 -29.12 3.26
CA PRO A 100 16.86 -29.39 4.51
C PRO A 100 17.20 -28.08 5.21
N ASP A 101 17.44 -28.16 6.53
CA ASP A 101 17.75 -27.03 7.42
C ASP A 101 18.58 -25.97 6.69
N PHE A 102 17.91 -24.85 6.36
CA PHE A 102 18.46 -23.84 5.47
C PHE A 102 19.78 -23.33 6.01
N ASP A 103 19.95 -23.25 7.33
CA ASP A 103 21.14 -22.73 7.97
C ASP A 103 22.35 -23.66 7.78
N SER A 104 22.11 -24.97 7.65
CA SER A 104 23.14 -25.99 7.41
C SER A 104 23.71 -26.00 5.99
N LEU A 105 23.09 -25.28 5.05
CA LEU A 105 23.48 -25.31 3.63
C LEU A 105 24.65 -24.38 3.30
N LYS A 106 25.42 -24.78 2.28
CA LYS A 106 26.44 -23.91 1.65
C LYS A 106 25.77 -22.71 0.98
N ILE A 107 26.52 -21.63 0.83
CA ILE A 107 26.01 -20.37 0.27
C ILE A 107 25.42 -20.58 -1.14
N ASP A 108 26.07 -21.36 -1.99
CA ASP A 108 25.59 -21.62 -3.36
C ASP A 108 24.25 -22.37 -3.37
N ASP A 109 24.08 -23.34 -2.47
CA ASP A 109 22.83 -24.09 -2.31
C ASP A 109 21.71 -23.20 -1.76
N LYS A 110 22.04 -22.29 -0.82
CA LYS A 110 21.11 -21.27 -0.30
C LYS A 110 20.63 -20.34 -1.41
N LEU A 111 21.54 -19.84 -2.25
CA LEU A 111 21.21 -18.96 -3.38
C LEU A 111 20.35 -19.68 -4.41
N ASN A 112 20.64 -20.95 -4.71
CA ASN A 112 19.83 -21.76 -5.61
C ASN A 112 18.40 -21.99 -5.07
N ILE A 113 18.26 -22.22 -3.76
CA ILE A 113 16.94 -22.33 -3.12
C ILE A 113 16.18 -21.01 -3.18
N ILE A 114 16.85 -19.88 -2.89
CA ILE A 114 16.23 -18.55 -2.99
C ILE A 114 15.77 -18.27 -4.41
N HIS A 115 16.59 -18.54 -5.43
CA HIS A 115 16.20 -18.36 -6.83
C HIS A 115 14.96 -19.18 -7.20
N LYS A 116 14.93 -20.47 -6.83
CA LYS A 116 13.75 -21.32 -7.07
C LYS A 116 12.50 -20.81 -6.35
N LYS A 117 12.65 -20.29 -5.12
CA LYS A 117 11.54 -19.68 -4.37
C LYS A 117 11.01 -18.43 -5.08
N ILE A 118 11.90 -17.55 -5.55
CA ILE A 118 11.54 -16.34 -6.30
C ILE A 118 10.80 -16.74 -7.58
N GLU A 119 11.31 -17.70 -8.35
CA GLU A 119 10.68 -18.16 -9.58
C GLU A 119 9.26 -18.72 -9.35
N LEU A 120 9.08 -19.54 -8.31
CA LEU A 120 7.76 -20.05 -7.93
C LEU A 120 6.78 -18.95 -7.54
N ILE A 121 7.24 -17.94 -6.79
CA ILE A 121 6.43 -16.78 -6.39
C ILE A 121 6.06 -15.95 -7.63
N SER A 122 7.01 -15.66 -8.51
CA SER A 122 6.77 -14.91 -9.74
C SER A 122 5.75 -15.59 -10.64
N ASN A 123 5.85 -16.91 -10.80
CA ASN A 123 4.88 -17.70 -11.58
C ASN A 123 3.47 -17.68 -10.94
N ALA A 124 3.39 -17.81 -9.62
CA ALA A 124 2.10 -17.73 -8.91
C ALA A 124 1.45 -16.33 -9.06
N LEU A 125 2.24 -15.26 -8.93
CA LEU A 125 1.74 -13.89 -9.12
C LEU A 125 1.30 -13.63 -10.56
N GLY A 126 2.06 -14.11 -11.56
CA GLY A 126 1.67 -14.01 -12.97
C GLY A 126 0.32 -14.66 -13.26
N ASN A 127 0.09 -15.86 -12.72
CA ASN A 127 -1.20 -16.55 -12.87
C ASN A 127 -2.35 -15.80 -12.17
N ILE A 128 -2.10 -15.19 -11.01
CA ILE A 128 -3.12 -14.39 -10.32
C ILE A 128 -3.51 -13.16 -11.15
N ILE A 129 -2.54 -12.47 -11.74
CA ILE A 129 -2.78 -11.28 -12.57
C ILE A 129 -3.55 -11.65 -13.84
N LEU A 130 -3.13 -12.69 -14.57
CA LEU A 130 -3.79 -13.15 -15.79
C LEU A 130 -5.25 -13.54 -15.54
N ASN A 131 -5.53 -14.24 -14.44
CA ASN A 131 -6.91 -14.60 -14.08
C ASN A 131 -7.78 -13.38 -13.73
N GLN A 132 -7.20 -12.31 -13.16
CA GLN A 132 -7.92 -11.07 -12.88
C GLN A 132 -8.24 -10.28 -14.16
N GLU A 133 -7.33 -10.26 -15.14
CA GLU A 133 -7.55 -9.61 -16.43
C GLU A 133 -8.67 -10.29 -17.23
N GLU A 134 -8.71 -11.62 -17.27
CA GLU A 134 -9.79 -12.37 -17.93
C GLU A 134 -11.18 -12.11 -17.32
N ASP A 135 -11.25 -12.00 -15.98
CA ASP A 135 -12.49 -11.71 -15.28
C ASP A 135 -12.99 -10.28 -15.54
N LEU A 136 -12.07 -9.31 -15.60
CA LEU A 136 -12.36 -7.92 -15.99
C LEU A 136 -12.86 -7.82 -17.43
N GLU A 137 -12.24 -8.54 -18.36
CA GLU A 137 -12.70 -8.60 -19.75
C GLU A 137 -14.12 -9.19 -19.88
N LYS A 138 -14.42 -10.26 -19.13
CA LYS A 138 -15.76 -10.87 -19.12
C LYS A 138 -16.81 -9.91 -18.56
N LEU A 139 -16.48 -9.16 -17.50
CA LEU A 139 -17.34 -8.12 -16.93
C LEU A 139 -17.63 -6.98 -17.92
N LEU A 140 -16.60 -6.49 -18.61
CA LEU A 140 -16.72 -5.44 -19.64
C LEU A 140 -17.59 -5.90 -20.81
N LYS A 141 -17.38 -7.12 -21.34
CA LYS A 141 -18.18 -7.69 -22.44
C LYS A 141 -19.66 -7.87 -22.06
N LYS A 142 -19.94 -8.22 -20.79
CA LYS A 142 -21.31 -8.39 -20.28
C LYS A 142 -22.06 -7.05 -20.13
N HIS A 143 -21.34 -5.96 -19.87
CA HIS A 143 -21.94 -4.63 -19.79
C HIS A 143 -22.16 -4.00 -21.17
N LEU A 144 -21.29 -4.27 -22.15
CA LEU A 144 -21.40 -3.74 -23.52
C LEU A 144 -22.49 -4.42 -24.37
N THR A 145 -22.94 -5.61 -24.01
CA THR A 145 -24.00 -6.37 -24.72
C THR A 145 -25.41 -6.13 -24.18
N LYS A 146 -25.57 -5.24 -23.19
CA LYS A 146 -26.86 -4.90 -22.57
C LYS A 146 -27.47 -3.55 -23.02
N ASN A 147 -26.87 -2.88 -24.01
CA ASN A 147 -27.46 -1.73 -24.72
C ASN A 147 -27.78 -2.13 -26.16
#